data_AF-Q1ASH0-F1
#
_entry.id   AF-Q1ASH0-F1
#
_cell.length_a   1.000
_cell.length_b   1.000
_cell.length_c   1.000
_cell.angle_alpha   90.00
_cell.angle_beta   90.00
_cell.angle_gamma   90.00
#
_symmetry.space_group_name_H-M   'P 1'
#
loop_
_entity.id
_entity.type
_entity.pdbx_description
1 polymer ?
#
loop_
_entity_poly.entity_id
_entity_poly.type
_entity_poly.pdbx_seq_one_letter_code
_entity_poly.pdbx_strand_id
1 'polypeptide(L)'
;MCVLCGQDFVARPHWTDRHVVDRALAAGPGADPTAYQRERRRDRAHRVALAGAVLRHYGLRVDDWEGSRYVLRDRKGRSELVQDLGSLWPAAERLSGRTPDPLDPALLARLDGGG
;
A
#
# COMPACT_ATOMS: atom_id res chain seq x y z
N MET A 1 -8.53 -17.21 -20.82
CA MET A 1 -8.91 -16.45 -19.61
C MET A 1 -9.66 -15.21 -20.06
N CYS A 2 -10.94 -15.10 -19.72
CA CYS A 2 -11.87 -14.15 -20.36
C CYS A 2 -11.71 -12.73 -19.80
N VAL A 3 -11.80 -11.71 -20.65
CA VAL A 3 -11.52 -10.29 -20.32
C VAL A 3 -12.44 -9.73 -19.23
N LEU A 4 -13.64 -10.28 -19.08
CA LEU A 4 -14.62 -9.89 -18.05
C LEU A 4 -14.26 -10.40 -16.65
N CYS A 5 -13.79 -11.64 -16.52
CA CYS A 5 -13.35 -12.19 -15.24
C CYS A 5 -12.02 -11.57 -14.77
N GLY A 6 -11.25 -10.97 -15.68
CA GLY A 6 -10.00 -10.27 -15.38
C GLY A 6 -10.18 -8.83 -14.89
N GLN A 7 -11.36 -8.23 -15.04
CA GLN A 7 -11.56 -6.80 -14.69
C GLN A 7 -11.42 -6.52 -13.20
N ASP A 8 -11.75 -7.49 -12.34
CA ASP A 8 -11.53 -7.41 -10.89
C ASP A 8 -10.05 -7.64 -10.52
N PHE A 9 -9.25 -8.18 -11.44
CA PHE A 9 -7.81 -8.40 -11.27
C PHE A 9 -6.97 -7.28 -11.89
N VAL A 10 -7.52 -6.45 -12.78
CA VAL A 10 -6.87 -5.24 -13.27
C VAL A 10 -6.95 -4.19 -12.16
N ALA A 11 -5.82 -3.95 -11.50
CA ALA A 11 -5.69 -2.93 -10.49
C ALA A 11 -6.17 -1.58 -11.05
N ARG A 12 -7.33 -1.10 -10.57
CA ARG A 12 -7.79 0.24 -10.90
C ARG A 12 -6.94 1.24 -10.14
N PRO A 13 -6.53 2.36 -10.78
CA PRO A 13 -5.81 3.41 -10.07
C PRO A 13 -6.62 3.89 -8.87
N HIS A 14 -6.12 3.62 -7.66
CA HIS A 14 -6.70 4.17 -6.44
C HIS A 14 -6.34 5.65 -6.34
N TRP A 15 -7.11 6.46 -5.60
CA TRP A 15 -6.83 7.91 -5.48
C TRP A 15 -5.40 8.19 -5.00
N THR A 16 -4.87 7.29 -4.16
CA THR A 16 -3.48 7.39 -3.71
C THR A 16 -2.50 7.24 -4.86
N ASP A 17 -2.76 6.40 -5.88
CA ASP A 17 -1.86 6.16 -7.02
C ASP A 17 -1.89 7.27 -8.08
N ARG A 18 -2.80 8.23 -7.94
CA ARG A 18 -3.15 9.16 -9.00
C ARG A 18 -2.01 10.09 -9.39
N HIS A 19 -1.17 10.53 -8.45
CA HIS A 19 -0.05 11.44 -8.75
C HIS A 19 1.02 10.80 -9.66
N VAL A 20 1.22 9.48 -9.57
CA VAL A 20 2.17 8.78 -10.46
C VAL A 20 1.58 8.65 -11.86
N VAL A 21 0.28 8.33 -11.94
CA VAL A 21 -0.44 8.21 -13.22
C VAL A 21 -0.50 9.54 -13.95
N ASP A 22 -0.87 10.62 -13.25
CA ASP A 22 -0.98 11.96 -13.85
C ASP A 22 0.38 12.47 -14.31
N ARG A 23 1.47 12.21 -13.56
CA ARG A 23 2.83 12.54 -13.99
C ARG A 23 3.24 11.79 -15.25
N ALA A 24 2.90 10.50 -15.36
CA ALA A 24 3.17 9.71 -16.55
C ALA A 24 2.38 10.21 -17.78
N LEU A 25 1.12 10.59 -17.58
CA LEU A 25 0.30 11.20 -18.64
C LEU A 25 0.86 12.57 -19.09
N ALA A 26 1.37 13.37 -18.15
CA ALA A 26 1.95 14.68 -18.43
C ALA A 26 3.31 14.62 -19.17
N ALA A 27 4.03 13.49 -19.10
CA ALA A 27 5.34 13.32 -19.75
C ALA A 27 5.27 13.36 -21.30
N GLY A 28 4.08 13.18 -21.87
CA GLY A 28 3.82 13.33 -23.29
C GLY A 28 4.37 12.19 -24.17
N PRO A 29 4.13 12.26 -25.49
CA PRO A 29 4.62 11.28 -26.45
C PRO A 29 6.16 11.26 -26.49
N GLY A 30 6.76 10.07 -26.54
CA GLY A 30 8.22 9.89 -26.58
C GLY A 30 8.90 9.75 -25.22
N ALA A 31 8.14 9.79 -24.13
CA ALA A 31 8.64 9.46 -22.80
C ALA A 31 9.12 7.99 -22.71
N ASP A 32 10.17 7.75 -21.93
CA ASP A 32 10.69 6.40 -21.68
C ASP A 32 9.60 5.51 -21.06
N PRO A 33 9.16 4.42 -21.75
CA PRO A 33 8.11 3.53 -21.26
C PRO A 33 8.43 2.88 -19.91
N THR A 34 9.71 2.77 -19.58
CA THR A 34 10.18 2.15 -18.34
C THR A 34 10.26 3.13 -17.17
N ALA A 35 10.25 4.45 -17.42
CA ALA A 35 10.28 5.47 -16.38
C ALA A 35 9.05 5.42 -15.49
N TYR A 36 7.86 5.26 -16.07
CA TYR A 36 6.60 5.11 -15.32
C TYR A 36 6.66 3.90 -14.37
N GLN A 37 7.11 2.75 -14.85
CA GLN A 37 7.18 1.53 -14.04
C GLN A 37 8.16 1.68 -12.87
N ARG A 38 9.32 2.31 -13.10
CA ARG A 38 10.30 2.61 -12.04
C ARG A 38 9.74 3.54 -10.99
N GLU A 39 9.08 4.62 -11.42
CA GLU A 39 8.47 5.59 -10.53
C GLU A 39 7.35 4.96 -9.69
N ARG A 40 6.48 4.17 -10.32
CA ARG A 40 5.43 3.43 -9.63
C ARG A 40 5.99 2.49 -8.57
N ARG A 41 7.04 1.73 -8.89
CA ARG A 41 7.70 0.83 -7.94
C ARG A 41 8.30 1.58 -6.76
N ARG A 42 8.98 2.71 -7.02
CA ARG A 42 9.57 3.56 -5.98
C ARG A 42 8.51 4.13 -5.05
N ASP A 43 7.43 4.65 -5.63
CA ASP A 43 6.31 5.22 -4.88
C ASP A 43 5.61 4.16 -4.00
N ARG A 44 5.38 2.96 -4.53
CA ARG A 44 4.83 1.85 -3.72
C ARG A 44 5.76 1.43 -2.59
N ALA A 45 7.06 1.31 -2.85
CA ALA A 45 8.03 1.00 -1.81
C ALA A 45 8.03 2.07 -0.69
N HIS A 46 7.92 3.34 -1.07
CA HIS A 46 7.82 4.44 -0.11
C HIS A 46 6.55 4.34 0.75
N ARG A 47 5.40 4.03 0.14
CA ARG A 47 4.15 3.84 0.89
C ARG A 47 4.19 2.65 1.83
N VAL A 48 4.78 1.53 1.38
CA VAL A 48 5.00 0.36 2.23
C VAL A 48 5.85 0.73 3.44
N ALA A 49 6.91 1.54 3.25
CA ALA A 49 7.73 2.02 4.35
C ALA A 49 6.92 2.89 5.35
N LEU A 50 6.15 3.85 4.85
CA LEU A 50 5.32 4.75 5.67
C LEU A 50 4.22 3.99 6.42
N ALA A 51 3.40 3.22 5.71
CA ALA A 51 2.33 2.41 6.30
C ALA A 51 2.91 1.38 7.27
N GLY A 52 4.05 0.78 6.92
CA GLY A 52 4.78 -0.15 7.78
C GLY A 52 5.22 0.47 9.10
N ALA A 53 5.61 1.76 9.12
CA ALA A 53 5.96 2.46 10.36
C ALA A 53 4.79 2.49 11.35
N VAL A 54 3.60 2.80 10.86
CA VAL A 54 2.37 2.79 11.65
C VAL A 54 1.98 1.36 12.04
N LEU A 55 1.90 0.45 11.07
CA LEU A 55 1.43 -0.92 11.26
C LEU A 55 2.28 -1.75 12.24
N ARG A 56 3.58 -1.46 12.35
CA ARG A 56 4.46 -2.09 13.35
C ARG A 56 3.96 -1.90 14.78
N HIS A 57 3.31 -0.76 15.08
CA HIS A 57 2.64 -0.50 16.37
C HIS A 57 1.57 -1.51 16.71
N TYR A 58 0.85 -1.97 15.69
CA TYR A 58 -0.23 -2.93 15.78
C TYR A 58 0.26 -4.38 15.66
N GLY A 59 1.57 -4.60 15.64
CA GLY A 59 2.15 -5.93 15.44
C GLY A 59 1.97 -6.46 14.02
N LEU A 60 1.73 -5.58 13.05
CA LEU A 60 1.49 -5.92 11.66
C LEU A 60 2.67 -5.50 10.77
N ARG A 61 2.80 -6.16 9.62
CA ARG A 61 3.75 -5.81 8.55
C ARG A 61 3.03 -5.80 7.22
N VAL A 62 3.35 -4.82 6.39
CA VAL A 62 2.83 -4.73 5.02
C VAL A 62 4.00 -4.82 4.06
N ASP A 63 3.79 -5.52 2.94
CA ASP A 63 4.74 -5.62 1.84
C ASP A 63 4.03 -5.41 0.50
N ASP A 64 4.79 -5.02 -0.51
CA ASP A 64 4.32 -4.97 -1.89
C ASP A 64 4.09 -6.39 -2.43
N TRP A 65 2.95 -6.62 -3.07
CA TRP A 65 2.64 -7.89 -3.73
C TRP A 65 2.48 -7.69 -5.24
N GLU A 66 3.41 -8.28 -6.00
CA GLU A 66 3.42 -8.30 -7.47
C GLU A 66 3.18 -6.92 -8.10
N GLY A 67 3.68 -5.85 -7.46
CA GLY A 67 3.58 -4.49 -7.95
C GLY A 67 2.14 -3.99 -8.19
N SER A 68 1.11 -4.65 -7.67
CA SER A 68 -0.30 -4.31 -7.91
C SER A 68 -1.17 -4.33 -6.65
N ARG A 69 -0.80 -5.11 -5.63
CA ARG A 69 -1.51 -5.24 -4.35
C ARG A 69 -0.55 -5.06 -3.18
N TYR A 70 -1.06 -5.13 -1.96
CA TYR A 70 -0.24 -5.29 -0.78
C TYR A 70 -0.60 -6.60 -0.08
N VAL A 71 0.35 -7.14 0.69
CA VAL A 71 0.11 -8.24 1.61
C VAL A 71 0.33 -7.75 3.03
N LEU A 72 -0.67 -7.91 3.88
CA LEU A 72 -0.62 -7.58 5.30
C LEU A 72 -0.43 -8.87 6.10
N ARG A 73 0.50 -8.88 7.04
CA ARG A 73 0.86 -10.06 7.85
C ARG A 73 0.87 -9.71 9.33
N ASP A 74 0.45 -10.64 10.17
CA ASP A 74 0.63 -10.55 11.62
C ASP A 74 1.83 -11.40 12.10
N ARG A 75 2.15 -11.29 13.40
CA ARG A 75 3.22 -12.09 14.02
C ARG A 75 2.83 -13.56 14.26
N LYS A 76 1.56 -13.92 14.08
CA LYS A 76 1.01 -15.27 14.29
C LYS A 76 0.97 -16.08 12.98
N GLY A 77 1.44 -15.52 11.87
CA GLY A 77 1.49 -16.16 10.56
C GLY A 77 0.23 -15.98 9.72
N ARG A 78 -0.77 -15.20 10.18
CA ARG A 78 -1.93 -14.85 9.34
C ARG A 78 -1.52 -13.79 8.33
N SER A 79 -2.02 -13.93 7.10
CA SER A 79 -1.78 -12.98 6.02
C SER A 79 -3.06 -12.69 5.24
N GLU A 80 -3.20 -11.45 4.79
CA GLU A 80 -4.32 -11.00 3.97
C GLU A 80 -3.81 -10.19 2.77
N LEU A 81 -4.32 -10.50 1.57
CA LEU A 81 -4.07 -9.70 0.36
C LEU A 81 -5.05 -8.53 0.33
N VAL A 82 -4.53 -7.31 0.19
CA VAL A 82 -5.32 -6.08 0.12
C VAL A 82 -5.05 -5.35 -1.19
N GLN A 83 -6.09 -4.77 -1.78
CA GLN A 83 -6.02 -4.19 -3.12
C GLN A 83 -5.28 -2.85 -3.12
N ASP A 84 -5.47 -2.05 -2.08
CA ASP A 84 -5.02 -0.67 -1.99
C ASP A 84 -4.88 -0.22 -0.52
N LEU A 85 -4.52 1.04 -0.30
CA LEU A 85 -4.41 1.61 1.05
C LEU A 85 -5.78 1.81 1.73
N GLY A 86 -6.89 1.87 1.00
CA GLY A 86 -8.22 1.98 1.59
C GLY A 86 -8.66 0.67 2.26
N SER A 87 -8.45 -0.44 1.57
CA SER A 87 -8.70 -1.80 2.05
C SER A 87 -7.70 -2.30 3.09
N LEU A 88 -6.53 -1.65 3.20
CA LEU A 88 -5.49 -1.98 4.18
C LEU A 88 -5.96 -1.82 5.63
N TRP A 89 -6.67 -0.73 5.97
CA TRP A 89 -7.02 -0.43 7.36
C TRP A 89 -8.10 -1.36 7.95
N PRO A 90 -9.18 -1.69 7.22
CA PRO A 90 -10.11 -2.73 7.67
C PRO A 90 -9.44 -4.09 7.86
N ALA A 91 -8.44 -4.45 7.03
CA ALA A 91 -7.66 -5.68 7.21
C ALA A 91 -6.77 -5.60 8.46
N ALA A 92 -6.19 -4.44 8.74
CA ALA A 92 -5.39 -4.21 9.94
C ALA A 92 -6.22 -4.35 11.22
N GLU A 93 -7.45 -3.86 11.22
CA GLU A 93 -8.39 -4.05 12.34
C GLU A 93 -8.68 -5.54 12.58
N ARG A 94 -9.04 -6.29 11.52
CA ARG A 94 -9.31 -7.73 11.61
C ARG A 94 -8.11 -8.52 12.12
N LEU A 95 -6.91 -8.27 11.59
CA LEU A 95 -5.72 -9.02 11.96
C LEU A 95 -5.19 -8.62 13.34
N SER A 96 -5.21 -7.35 13.71
CA SER A 96 -4.74 -6.92 15.03
C SER A 96 -5.76 -7.18 16.15
N GLY A 97 -7.05 -7.33 15.82
CA GLY A 97 -8.13 -7.51 16.80
C GLY A 97 -8.49 -6.23 17.54
N ARG A 98 -8.06 -5.07 17.03
CA ARG A 98 -8.36 -3.73 17.57
C ARG A 98 -8.39 -2.72 16.44
N THR A 99 -9.24 -1.71 16.54
CA THR A 99 -9.30 -0.62 15.55
C THR A 99 -8.01 0.20 15.61
N PRO A 100 -7.26 0.38 14.50
CA PRO A 100 -6.12 1.26 14.47
C PRO A 100 -6.52 2.72 14.76
N ASP A 101 -5.94 3.30 15.80
CA ASP A 101 -6.15 4.71 16.16
C ASP A 101 -4.98 5.56 15.63
N PRO A 102 -5.20 6.45 14.66
CA PRO A 102 -4.14 7.32 14.14
C PRO A 102 -3.62 8.32 15.16
N LEU A 103 -4.36 8.58 16.23
CA LEU A 103 -4.02 9.53 17.29
C LEU A 103 -3.60 8.84 18.61
N ASP A 104 -3.35 7.53 18.58
CA ASP A 104 -2.86 6.79 19.75
C ASP A 104 -1.56 7.45 20.27
N PRO A 105 -1.53 7.94 21.53
CA PRO A 105 -0.34 8.59 22.08
C PRO A 105 0.91 7.70 22.06
N ALA A 106 0.74 6.38 22.23
CA ALA A 106 1.85 5.43 22.16
C ALA A 106 2.33 5.21 20.72
N LEU A 107 1.44 5.34 19.72
CA LEU A 107 1.84 5.35 18.32
C LEU A 107 2.66 6.61 18.03
N LEU A 108 2.15 7.78 18.39
CA LEU A 108 2.80 9.07 18.15
C LEU A 108 4.18 9.13 18.80
N ALA A 109 4.30 8.77 20.08
CA ALA A 109 5.58 8.72 20.79
C ALA A 109 6.60 7.78 20.10
N ARG A 110 6.14 6.67 19.52
CA ARG A 110 7.02 5.74 18.77
C ARG A 110 7.45 6.29 17.41
N LEU A 111 6.62 7.10 16.76
CA LEU A 111 6.96 7.74 15.48
C LEU A 111 7.93 8.91 15.70
N ASP A 112 7.71 9.71 16.76
CA ASP A 112 8.56 10.86 17.11
C ASP A 112 9.95 10.42 17.58
N GLY A 113 10.04 9.29 18.31
CA GLY A 113 11.30 8.72 18.78
C GLY A 113 12.04 7.85 17.75
N GLY A 114 11.49 7.67 16.54
CA GLY A 114 11.94 6.72 15.53
C GLY A 114 12.64 7.32 14.31
N GLY A 115 13.18 8.54 14.42
CA GLY A 115 13.96 9.21 13.37
C GLY A 115 15.29 8.55 13.05
#